data_AF-A0A1G9IRV3-F1
#
_entry.id   AF-A0A1G9IRV3-F1
#
_cell.length_a   1.000
_cell.length_b   1.000
_cell.length_c   1.000
_cell.angle_alpha   90.00
_cell.angle_beta   90.00
_cell.angle_gamma   90.00
#
_symmetry.space_group_name_H-M   'P 1'
#
loop_
_entity.id
_entity.type
_entity.pdbx_description
1 polymer ?
#
loop_
_entity_poly.entity_id
_entity_poly.type
_entity_poly.pdbx_seq_one_letter_code
_entity_poly.pdbx_strand_id
1 'polypeptide(L)'
;MWHPIATDWYLSLQESGQAVFYQPSDWAMARYAAELMSRGLSSDRAPNGQYVAALNSVMASLLSTEGDRRRVRIELERKKPTGPQLAAVRPLDAYRDIAGG
;
A
#
# COMPACT_ATOMS: atom_id res chain seq x y z
N MET A 1 21.04 -1.98 -11.84
CA MET A 1 20.34 -1.88 -10.53
C MET A 1 19.00 -1.22 -10.81
N TRP A 2 17.93 -1.62 -10.12
CA TRP A 2 16.62 -0.96 -10.29
C TRP A 2 16.64 0.46 -9.74
N HIS A 3 15.77 1.31 -10.28
CA HIS A 3 15.45 2.62 -9.74
C HIS A 3 15.03 2.50 -8.26
N PRO A 4 15.44 3.41 -7.36
CA PRO A 4 15.12 3.33 -5.93
C PRO A 4 13.62 3.11 -5.65
N ILE A 5 12.75 3.90 -6.27
CA ILE A 5 11.27 3.74 -6.15
C ILE A 5 10.79 2.33 -6.50
N ALA A 6 11.35 1.72 -7.55
CA ALA A 6 10.95 0.37 -7.96
C ALA A 6 11.43 -0.69 -6.97
N THR A 7 12.63 -0.49 -6.41
CA THR A 7 13.17 -1.34 -5.34
C THR A 7 12.30 -1.24 -4.09
N ASP A 8 11.99 -0.02 -3.64
CA ASP A 8 11.16 0.23 -2.46
C ASP A 8 9.77 -0.37 -2.62
N TRP A 9 9.16 -0.20 -3.80
CA TRP A 9 7.87 -0.80 -4.10
C TRP A 9 7.93 -2.34 -4.02
N TYR A 10 8.91 -2.98 -4.67
CA TYR A 10 9.06 -4.43 -4.64
C TYR A 10 9.26 -4.98 -3.21
N LEU A 11 10.10 -4.31 -2.41
CA LEU A 11 10.37 -4.71 -1.02
C LEU A 11 9.14 -4.50 -0.13
N SER A 12 8.36 -3.43 -0.35
CA SER A 12 7.13 -3.17 0.42
C SER A 12 6.08 -4.27 0.29
N LEU A 13 6.11 -5.03 -0.81
CA LEU A 13 5.23 -6.17 -0.99
C LEU A 13 5.46 -7.24 0.08
N GLN A 14 6.70 -7.44 0.56
CA GLN A 14 7.01 -8.42 1.61
C GLN A 14 6.41 -8.02 2.97
N GLU A 15 6.23 -6.72 3.20
CA GLU A 15 5.67 -6.18 4.44
C GLU A 15 4.13 -6.13 4.40
N SER A 16 3.54 -6.34 3.23
CA SER A 16 2.10 -6.26 3.03
C SER A 16 1.41 -7.54 3.51
N GLY A 17 0.26 -7.41 4.18
CA GLY A 17 -0.39 -8.56 4.83
C GLY A 17 -0.88 -9.64 3.86
N GLN A 18 -1.13 -9.33 2.58
CA GLN A 18 -1.47 -10.33 1.56
C GLN A 18 -0.28 -11.19 1.10
N ALA A 19 0.95 -10.77 1.40
CA ALA A 19 2.16 -11.45 0.92
C ALA A 19 2.27 -12.89 1.42
N VAL A 20 1.59 -13.22 2.53
CA VAL A 20 1.49 -14.59 3.07
C VAL A 20 0.87 -15.57 2.07
N PHE A 21 0.11 -15.06 1.10
CA PHE A 21 -0.55 -15.86 0.06
C PHE A 21 0.20 -15.87 -1.27
N TYR A 22 1.27 -15.07 -1.42
CA TYR A 22 2.03 -15.02 -2.66
C TYR A 22 2.76 -16.33 -2.92
N GLN A 23 2.60 -16.82 -4.14
CA GLN A 23 3.34 -17.94 -4.69
C GLN A 23 4.60 -17.44 -5.41
N PRO A 24 5.55 -18.36 -5.76
CA PRO A 24 6.73 -17.98 -6.54
C PRO A 24 6.41 -17.26 -7.86
N SER A 25 5.27 -17.56 -8.48
CA SER A 25 4.78 -16.87 -9.69
C SER A 25 4.41 -15.41 -9.43
N ASP A 26 3.83 -15.10 -8.27
CA ASP A 26 3.49 -13.72 -7.89
C ASP A 26 4.77 -12.90 -7.67
N TRP A 27 5.77 -13.50 -7.02
CA TRP A 27 7.09 -12.88 -6.86
C TRP A 27 7.80 -12.67 -8.19
N ALA A 28 7.66 -13.59 -9.14
CA ALA A 28 8.20 -13.41 -10.49
C ALA A 28 7.49 -12.25 -11.23
N MET A 29 6.16 -12.15 -11.10
CA MET A 29 5.38 -11.04 -11.65
C MET A 29 5.75 -9.70 -11.00
N ALA A 30 5.95 -9.67 -9.68
CA ALA A 30 6.42 -8.49 -8.95
C ALA A 30 7.82 -8.06 -9.41
N ARG A 31 8.76 -8.99 -9.62
CA ARG A 31 10.09 -8.67 -10.18
C ARG A 31 9.99 -8.11 -11.59
N TYR A 32 9.13 -8.67 -12.43
CA TYR A 32 8.86 -8.14 -13.77
C TYR A 32 8.29 -6.73 -13.73
N ALA A 33 7.32 -6.46 -12.85
CA ALA A 33 6.74 -5.14 -12.66
C ALA A 33 7.78 -4.12 -12.17
N ALA A 34 8.66 -4.50 -11.24
CA ALA A 34 9.74 -3.64 -10.76
C ALA A 34 10.75 -3.30 -11.87
N GLU A 35 11.08 -4.26 -12.74
CA GLU A 35 11.92 -4.01 -13.92
C GLU A 35 11.27 -2.99 -14.87
N LEU A 36 9.98 -3.15 -15.18
CA LEU A 36 9.24 -2.19 -16.01
C LEU A 36 9.16 -0.82 -15.34
N MET A 37 8.86 -0.77 -14.05
CA MET A 37 8.81 0.47 -13.28
C MET A 37 10.17 1.18 -13.33
N SER A 38 11.26 0.45 -13.11
CA SER A 38 12.62 0.98 -13.19
C SER A 38 12.91 1.59 -14.57
N ARG A 39 12.58 0.89 -15.66
CA ARG A 39 12.79 1.41 -17.02
C ARG A 39 12.00 2.68 -17.30
N GLY A 40 10.74 2.72 -16.84
CA GLY A 40 9.88 3.89 -17.01
C GLY A 40 10.37 5.10 -16.22
N LEU A 41 10.86 4.89 -14.99
CA LEU A 41 11.36 5.95 -14.12
C LEU A 41 12.76 6.44 -14.47
N SER A 42 13.60 5.58 -15.07
CA SER A 42 14.96 5.93 -15.51
C SER A 42 15.03 6.48 -16.94
N SER A 43 13.90 6.60 -17.64
CA SER A 43 13.82 7.10 -19.00
C SER A 43 13.83 8.64 -19.02
N ASP A 44 14.56 9.23 -19.97
CA ASP A 44 14.54 10.70 -20.23
C ASP A 44 13.17 11.21 -20.72
N ARG A 45 12.30 10.29 -21.13
CA ARG A 45 10.92 10.57 -21.53
C ARG A 45 9.96 10.03 -20.49
N ALA A 46 8.98 10.86 -20.11
CA ALA A 46 7.89 10.43 -19.26
C ALA A 46 7.15 9.23 -19.88
N PRO A 47 6.79 8.21 -19.09
CA PRO A 47 6.03 7.06 -19.59
C PRO A 47 4.65 7.52 -20.09
N ASN A 48 4.23 6.98 -21.22
CA ASN A 48 2.90 7.29 -21.76
C ASN A 48 1.80 6.66 -20.89
N GLY A 49 0.56 7.15 -21.05
CA GLY A 49 -0.58 6.70 -20.24
C GLY A 49 -0.88 5.21 -20.37
N GLN A 50 -0.69 4.61 -21.55
CA GLN A 50 -0.93 3.17 -21.76
C GLN A 50 0.09 2.33 -20.98
N TYR A 51 1.36 2.75 -20.95
CA TYR A 51 2.40 2.11 -20.17
C TYR A 51 2.09 2.15 -18.67
N VAL A 52 1.70 3.33 -18.16
CA VAL A 52 1.31 3.52 -16.76
C VAL A 52 0.09 2.67 -16.41
N ALA A 53 -0.92 2.64 -17.28
CA ALA A 53 -2.11 1.83 -17.08
C ALA A 53 -1.79 0.33 -17.02
N ALA A 54 -0.96 -0.17 -17.93
CA ALA A 54 -0.54 -1.57 -17.95
C ALA A 54 0.22 -1.95 -16.68
N LEU A 55 1.15 -1.09 -16.22
CA LEU A 55 1.87 -1.31 -14.98
C LEU A 55 0.92 -1.33 -13.79
N ASN A 56 -0.01 -0.37 -13.70
CA ASN A 56 -1.03 -0.35 -12.65
C ASN A 56 -1.88 -1.62 -12.63
N SER A 57 -2.22 -2.21 -13.78
CA SER A 57 -2.95 -3.48 -13.84
C SER A 57 -2.16 -4.64 -13.24
N VAL A 58 -0.85 -4.72 -13.49
CA VAL A 58 0.02 -5.75 -12.88
C VAL A 58 0.17 -5.52 -11.37
N MET A 59 0.29 -4.27 -10.94
CA MET A 59 0.36 -3.95 -9.51
C MET A 59 -0.96 -4.24 -8.77
N ALA A 60 -2.10 -4.05 -9.45
CA ALA A 60 -3.42 -4.34 -8.89
C ALA A 60 -3.69 -5.84 -8.74
N SER A 61 -3.20 -6.68 -9.66
CA SER A 61 -3.32 -8.15 -9.51
C SER A 61 -2.55 -8.70 -8.30
N LEU A 62 -1.52 -7.97 -7.86
CA LEU A 62 -0.79 -8.25 -6.61
C LEU A 62 -1.47 -7.64 -5.37
N LEU A 63 -2.59 -6.92 -5.51
CA LEU A 63 -3.29 -6.27 -4.39
C LEU A 63 -2.42 -5.25 -3.63
N SER A 64 -1.53 -4.57 -4.36
CA SER A 64 -0.54 -3.66 -3.79
C SER A 64 -1.14 -2.45 -3.07
N THR A 65 -2.33 -1.98 -3.48
CA THR A 65 -3.02 -0.86 -2.82
C THR A 65 -4.16 -1.31 -1.91
N GLU A 66 -4.54 -0.45 -0.97
CA GLU A 66 -5.73 -0.65 -0.13
C GLU A 66 -7.02 -0.74 -0.98
N GLY A 67 -7.09 0.01 -2.08
CA GLY A 67 -8.21 -0.06 -3.01
C GLY A 67 -8.35 -1.45 -3.63
N ASP A 68 -7.24 -2.04 -4.09
CA ASP A 68 -7.24 -3.36 -4.73
C ASP A 68 -7.69 -4.46 -3.75
N ARG A 69 -7.21 -4.40 -2.51
CA ARG A 69 -7.62 -5.33 -1.45
C ARG A 69 -9.11 -5.22 -1.11
N ARG A 70 -9.62 -3.99 -0.97
CA ARG A 70 -11.06 -3.77 -0.70
C ARG A 70 -11.96 -4.33 -1.80
N ARG A 71 -11.55 -4.26 -3.07
CA ARG A 71 -12.33 -4.79 -4.20
C ARG A 71 -12.54 -6.31 -4.12
N VAL A 72 -11.56 -7.02 -3.57
CA VAL A 72 -11.64 -8.48 -3.34
C VAL A 72 -12.03 -8.84 -1.91
N ARG A 73 -12.47 -7.85 -1.11
CA ARG A 73 -12.90 -8.01 0.28
C ARG A 73 -11.82 -8.58 1.21
N ILE A 74 -10.57 -8.22 0.96
CA ILE A 74 -9.46 -8.51 1.87
C ILE A 74 -9.26 -7.30 2.79
N GLU A 75 -9.47 -7.49 4.09
CA GLU A 75 -9.10 -6.50 5.11
C GLU A 75 -7.73 -6.88 5.69
N LEU A 76 -6.76 -5.96 5.61
CA LEU A 76 -5.48 -6.16 6.30
C LEU A 76 -5.62 -5.71 7.75
N GLU A 77 -5.22 -6.58 8.68
CA GLU A 77 -5.01 -6.17 10.06
C GLU A 77 -3.88 -5.14 10.11
N ARG A 78 -4.19 -3.90 10.50
CA ARG A 78 -3.14 -2.92 10.78
C ARG A 78 -2.41 -3.35 12.04
N LYS A 79 -1.08 -3.44 11.99
CA LYS A 79 -0.26 -3.53 13.20
C LYS A 79 -0.68 -2.39 14.13
N LYS A 80 -1.29 -2.73 15.28
CA LYS A 80 -1.62 -1.73 16.30
C LYS A 80 -0.29 -1.09 16.73
N PRO A 81 -0.21 0.25 16.81
CA PRO A 81 1.00 0.89 17.29
C PRO A 81 1.34 0.34 18.68
N THR A 82 2.53 -0.20 18.84
CA THR A 82 3.05 -0.67 20.12
C THR A 82 3.51 0.56 20.91
N GLY A 83 2.53 1.31 21.44
CA GLY A 83 2.75 2.52 22.21
C GLY A 83 1.54 2.79 23.10
N PRO A 84 1.69 3.57 24.18
CA PRO A 84 0.58 3.86 25.08
C PRO A 84 -0.59 4.44 24.30
N GLN A 85 -1.72 3.74 24.39
CA GLN A 85 -2.97 4.15 23.78
C GLN A 85 -3.34 5.52 24.36
N LEU A 86 -3.26 6.57 23.54
CA LEU A 86 -3.73 7.89 23.96
C LEU A 86 -5.17 7.76 24.42
N ALA A 87 -5.40 8.20 25.65
CA ALA A 87 -6.59 7.93 26.44
C ALA A 87 -7.88 8.26 25.67
N ALA A 88 -8.89 7.44 25.92
CA ALA A 88 -10.26 7.61 25.42
C ALA A 88 -10.69 9.08 25.56
N VAL A 89 -11.04 9.69 24.44
CA VAL A 89 -11.74 10.98 24.42
C VAL A 89 -12.99 10.80 25.28
N ARG A 90 -13.05 11.53 26.40
CA ARG A 90 -14.22 11.51 27.28
C ARG A 90 -15.44 12.01 26.50
N PRO A 91 -16.63 11.42 26.68
CA PRO A 91 -17.86 11.90 26.06
C PRO A 91 -18.08 13.39 26.36
N LEU A 92 -18.62 14.11 25.38
CA LEU A 92 -18.91 15.54 25.39
C LEU A 92 -19.85 16.00 26.52
N ASP A 93 -20.40 15.06 27.31
CA ASP A 93 -21.27 15.32 28.46
C ASP A 93 -20.58 16.16 29.55
N ALA A 94 -19.24 16.17 29.61
CA ALA A 94 -18.47 16.96 30.58
C ALA A 94 -18.56 18.49 30.36
N TYR A 95 -19.08 18.97 29.23
CA TYR A 95 -19.27 20.41 28.98
C TYR A 95 -20.59 20.97 29.51
N ARG A 96 -21.55 20.11 29.90
CA ARG A 96 -22.87 20.57 30.35
C ARG A 96 -22.86 21.14 31.77
N ASP A 97 -21.92 20.70 32.60
CA ASP A 97 -21.81 21.14 34.00
C ASP A 97 -21.06 22.47 34.17
N ILE A 98 -20.36 22.94 33.14
CA ILE A 98 -19.58 24.20 33.18
C ILE A 98 -20.40 25.40 32.66
N ALA A 99 -21.40 25.15 31.80
CA ALA A 99 -22.26 26.20 31.24
C ALA A 99 -23.58 26.41 32.02
N GLY A 100 -23.76 25.71 33.15
CA GLY A 100 -24.97 25.74 33.97
C GLY A 100 -24.82 26.45 35.32
N GLY A 101 -23.79 27.28 35.49
CA GLY A 101 -23.57 28.11 36.68
C GLY A 101 -23.68 29.59 36.35
#